data_AF-A4FW49-F1
#
_entry.id   AF-A4FW49-F1
#
_cell.length_a   1.000
_cell.length_b   1.000
_cell.length_c   1.000
_cell.angle_alpha   90.00
_cell.angle_beta   90.00
_cell.angle_gamma   90.00
#
_symmetry.space_group_name_H-M   'P 1'
#
loop_
_entity.id
_entity.type
_entity.pdbx_description
1 polymer ?
#
loop_
_entity_poly.entity_id
_entity_poly.type
_entity_poly.pdbx_seq_one_letter_code
_entity_poly.pdbx_strand_id
1 'polypeptide(L)'
;MAQYNKDMNDLENKDYIVEGEETVNGISCYKIRMDIDDIVSFMAECGIDDNLVSSWESAYVTYYISKSDGHMVKSIEDIKVTFKSGDLVEFNDILIFKNINEVQDIELPEEAENAIDMSSLY
;
A
#
# COMPACT_ATOMS: atom_id res chain seq x y z
N MET A 1 20.37 7.04 -17.63
CA MET A 1 19.17 6.46 -18.29
C MET A 1 19.19 4.97 -18.02
N ALA A 2 18.44 4.51 -17.02
CA ALA A 2 18.30 3.09 -16.73
C ALA A 2 17.29 2.51 -17.72
N GLN A 3 17.80 1.67 -18.62
CA GLN A 3 17.03 0.96 -19.62
C GLN A 3 16.18 -0.09 -18.90
N TYR A 4 14.87 -0.09 -19.13
CA TYR A 4 13.95 -1.12 -18.63
C TYR A 4 14.50 -2.51 -18.98
N ASN A 5 14.99 -3.25 -17.97
CA ASN A 5 15.54 -4.58 -18.15
C ASN A 5 14.47 -5.62 -17.85
N LYS A 6 14.03 -6.33 -18.90
CA LYS A 6 13.01 -7.38 -18.85
C LYS A 6 13.44 -8.58 -17.98
N ASP A 7 14.74 -8.68 -17.65
CA ASP A 7 15.33 -9.77 -16.88
C ASP A 7 15.19 -9.58 -15.35
N MET A 8 14.57 -8.48 -14.88
CA MET A 8 14.23 -8.31 -13.44
C MET A 8 13.00 -9.11 -12.98
N ASN A 9 12.43 -9.97 -13.85
CA ASN A 9 11.36 -10.90 -13.52
C ASN A 9 11.82 -12.12 -12.68
N ASP A 10 13.08 -12.13 -12.23
CA ASP A 10 13.61 -13.13 -11.28
C ASP A 10 13.41 -12.72 -9.80
N LEU A 11 12.59 -11.70 -9.51
CA LEU A 11 11.89 -11.67 -8.22
C LEU A 11 10.92 -12.83 -8.23
N GLU A 12 11.01 -13.74 -7.27
CA GLU A 12 10.08 -14.87 -7.09
C GLU A 12 8.64 -14.34 -7.01
N ASN A 13 7.99 -14.24 -8.18
CA ASN A 13 6.69 -13.63 -8.37
C ASN A 13 5.62 -14.52 -7.75
N LYS A 14 5.17 -14.16 -6.55
CA LYS A 14 3.83 -14.50 -6.11
C LYS A 14 2.86 -13.51 -6.75
N ASP A 15 2.29 -13.95 -7.88
CA ASP A 15 1.03 -13.54 -8.52
C ASP A 15 0.60 -12.06 -8.42
N TYR A 16 1.25 -11.17 -9.17
CA TYR A 16 0.69 -9.85 -9.49
C TYR A 16 0.12 -9.81 -10.91
N ILE A 17 -0.90 -8.98 -11.13
CA ILE A 17 -1.58 -8.78 -12.40
C ILE A 17 -1.42 -7.33 -12.82
N VAL A 18 -0.81 -7.09 -13.97
CA VAL A 18 -0.79 -5.75 -14.59
C VAL A 18 -2.13 -5.55 -15.29
N GLU A 19 -2.98 -4.70 -14.72
CA GLU A 19 -4.33 -4.43 -15.23
C GLU A 19 -4.33 -3.39 -16.35
N GLY A 20 -3.27 -2.58 -16.45
CA GLY A 20 -3.10 -1.60 -17.50
C GLY A 20 -2.27 -0.39 -17.07
N GLU A 21 -2.57 0.75 -17.66
CA GLU A 21 -1.92 2.02 -17.40
C GLU A 21 -2.96 3.09 -17.08
N GLU A 22 -2.66 3.97 -16.13
CA GLU A 22 -3.55 5.06 -15.70
C GLU A 22 -2.70 6.29 -15.35
N THR A 23 -3.30 7.49 -15.42
CA THR A 23 -2.64 8.72 -14.97
C THR A 23 -3.17 9.13 -13.61
N VAL A 24 -2.29 9.24 -12.62
CA VAL A 24 -2.62 9.69 -11.25
C VAL A 24 -1.87 10.98 -10.96
N ASN A 25 -2.57 12.05 -10.61
CA ASN A 25 -1.97 13.38 -10.34
C ASN A 25 -1.04 13.88 -11.46
N GLY A 26 -1.37 13.57 -12.72
CA GLY A 26 -0.54 13.93 -13.89
C GLY A 26 0.66 13.00 -14.13
N ILE A 27 0.87 11.99 -13.28
CA ILE A 27 1.94 11.00 -13.41
C ILE A 27 1.39 9.75 -14.10
N SER A 28 2.01 9.34 -15.21
CA SER A 28 1.66 8.10 -15.90
C SER A 28 2.16 6.90 -15.10
N CYS A 29 1.27 5.96 -14.80
CA CYS A 29 1.51 4.82 -13.92
C CYS A 29 1.13 3.49 -14.57
N TYR A 30 1.80 2.41 -14.17
CA TYR A 30 1.28 1.04 -14.29
C TYR A 30 0.28 0.78 -13.16
N LYS A 31 -0.87 0.18 -13.50
CA LYS A 31 -1.86 -0.32 -12.54
C LYS A 31 -1.61 -1.81 -12.31
N ILE A 32 -1.22 -2.15 -11.09
CA ILE A 32 -0.79 -3.51 -10.70
C ILE A 32 -1.68 -3.98 -9.56
N ARG A 33 -2.41 -5.08 -9.74
CA ARG A 33 -3.16 -5.74 -8.67
C ARG A 33 -2.35 -6.88 -8.09
N MET A 34 -2.34 -7.00 -6.78
CA MET A 34 -1.74 -8.11 -6.04
C MET A 34 -2.80 -8.68 -5.12
N ASP A 35 -3.04 -9.97 -5.25
CA ASP A 35 -3.89 -10.69 -4.29
C ASP A 35 -3.12 -10.83 -2.98
N ILE A 36 -3.81 -10.67 -1.86
CA ILE A 36 -3.18 -10.81 -0.54
C ILE A 36 -3.12 -12.32 -0.26
N ASP A 37 -1.95 -12.92 -0.47
CA ASP A 37 -1.74 -14.35 -0.27
C ASP A 37 -1.73 -14.75 1.22
N ASP A 38 -1.25 -13.86 2.09
CA ASP A 38 -1.19 -14.04 3.55
C ASP A 38 -2.12 -13.06 4.26
N ILE A 39 -3.42 -13.24 4.01
CA ILE A 39 -4.49 -12.49 4.68
C ILE A 39 -4.40 -12.63 6.21
N VAL A 40 -3.76 -13.68 6.74
CA VAL A 40 -3.60 -13.91 8.18
C VAL A 40 -2.69 -12.88 8.85
N SER A 41 -1.57 -12.54 8.21
CA SER A 41 -0.69 -11.48 8.71
C SER A 41 -1.39 -10.11 8.67
N PHE A 42 -2.14 -9.82 7.59
CA PHE A 42 -2.94 -8.60 7.47
C PHE A 42 -4.08 -8.53 8.51
N MET A 43 -4.77 -9.64 8.76
CA MET A 43 -5.83 -9.75 9.76
C MET A 43 -5.35 -9.39 11.16
N ALA A 44 -4.15 -9.83 11.53
CA ALA A 44 -3.55 -9.49 12.83
C ALA A 44 -3.34 -7.97 12.98
N GLU A 45 -2.93 -7.29 11.90
CA GLU A 45 -2.78 -5.83 11.88
C GLU A 45 -4.13 -5.10 11.99
N CYS A 46 -5.18 -5.66 11.39
CA CYS A 46 -6.55 -5.13 11.51
C CYS A 46 -7.30 -5.58 12.77
N GLY A 47 -6.72 -6.43 13.61
CA GLY A 47 -7.35 -6.95 14.83
C GLY A 47 -8.49 -7.95 14.58
N ILE A 48 -8.49 -8.62 13.42
CA ILE A 48 -9.50 -9.60 13.01
C ILE A 48 -9.01 -11.01 13.36
N ASP A 49 -9.83 -11.80 14.05
CA ASP A 49 -9.56 -13.23 14.30
C ASP A 49 -10.06 -14.09 13.13
N ASP A 50 -9.14 -14.76 12.44
CA ASP A 50 -9.42 -15.66 11.30
C ASP A 50 -10.47 -16.73 11.64
N ASN A 51 -10.52 -17.18 12.89
CA ASN A 51 -11.49 -18.19 13.31
C ASN A 51 -12.94 -17.69 13.22
N LEU A 52 -13.15 -16.38 13.13
CA LEU A 52 -14.46 -15.77 12.94
C LEU A 52 -14.83 -15.64 11.46
N VAL A 53 -13.91 -15.82 10.52
CA VAL A 53 -14.16 -15.63 9.09
C VAL A 53 -14.82 -16.85 8.46
N SER A 54 -15.86 -16.62 7.65
CA SER A 54 -16.54 -17.65 6.85
C SER A 54 -16.02 -17.70 5.42
N SER A 55 -15.88 -16.53 4.77
CA SER A 55 -15.40 -16.44 3.39
C SER A 55 -14.84 -15.05 3.07
N TRP A 56 -13.85 -15.04 2.18
CA TRP A 56 -13.32 -13.84 1.54
C TRP A 56 -13.96 -13.69 0.16
N GLU A 57 -14.54 -12.53 -0.12
CA GLU A 57 -15.07 -12.20 -1.45
C GLU A 57 -14.00 -11.45 -2.27
N SER A 58 -13.25 -10.55 -1.63
CA SER A 58 -12.08 -9.87 -2.19
C SER A 58 -11.03 -9.68 -1.10
N ALA A 59 -9.77 -9.77 -1.48
CA ALA A 59 -8.63 -9.37 -0.67
C ALA A 59 -7.45 -9.09 -1.59
N TYR A 60 -7.35 -7.86 -2.07
CA TYR A 60 -6.26 -7.44 -2.96
C TYR A 60 -5.86 -6.00 -2.73
N VAL A 61 -4.63 -5.68 -3.12
CA VAL A 61 -4.13 -4.31 -3.19
C VAL A 61 -3.84 -3.97 -4.64
N THR A 62 -4.32 -2.80 -5.08
CA THR A 62 -4.00 -2.21 -6.37
C THR A 62 -2.98 -1.10 -6.18
N TYR A 63 -1.80 -1.28 -6.74
CA TYR A 63 -0.72 -0.29 -6.75
C TYR A 63 -0.69 0.47 -8.08
N TYR A 64 -0.36 1.76 -7.97
CA TYR A 64 -0.09 2.64 -9.11
C TYR A 64 1.36 3.06 -9.06
N ILE A 65 2.17 2.45 -9.92
CA ILE A 65 3.62 2.64 -9.96
C ILE A 65 3.99 3.55 -11.11
N SER A 66 4.64 4.67 -10.79
CA SER A 66 5.10 5.66 -11.77
C SER A 66 6.00 5.02 -12.83
N LYS A 67 5.69 5.25 -14.10
CA LYS A 67 6.48 4.70 -15.22
C LYS A 67 7.84 5.39 -15.39
N SER A 68 8.00 6.62 -14.87
CA SER A 68 9.22 7.39 -15.06
C SER A 68 10.31 7.07 -14.06
N ASP A 69 9.94 6.78 -12.81
CA ASP A 69 10.88 6.64 -11.70
C ASP A 69 10.59 5.46 -10.76
N GLY A 70 9.50 4.72 -10.99
CA GLY A 70 9.18 3.52 -10.22
C GLY A 70 8.59 3.78 -8.83
N HIS A 71 8.33 5.03 -8.44
CA HIS A 71 7.70 5.31 -7.15
C HIS A 71 6.22 4.91 -7.13
N MET A 72 5.74 4.47 -5.97
CA MET A 72 4.31 4.31 -5.73
C MET A 72 3.65 5.69 -5.61
N VAL A 73 2.64 5.93 -6.46
CA VAL A 73 1.88 7.19 -6.48
C VAL A 73 0.54 7.04 -5.77
N LYS A 74 -0.04 5.84 -5.82
CA LYS A 74 -1.31 5.52 -5.19
C LYS A 74 -1.39 4.04 -4.87
N SER A 75 -2.06 3.69 -3.78
CA SER A 75 -2.53 2.33 -3.50
C SER A 75 -4.02 2.37 -3.17
N ILE A 76 -4.70 1.29 -3.53
CA ILE A 76 -6.07 1.01 -3.13
C ILE A 76 -6.09 -0.39 -2.54
N GLU A 77 -6.51 -0.50 -1.30
CA GLU A 77 -6.79 -1.78 -0.66
C GLU A 77 -8.29 -2.06 -0.71
N ASP A 78 -8.66 -3.27 -1.13
CA ASP A 78 -10.05 -3.72 -1.22
C ASP A 78 -10.16 -5.11 -0.61
N ILE A 79 -10.85 -5.14 0.52
CA ILE A 79 -11.03 -6.34 1.31
C ILE A 79 -12.49 -6.47 1.71
N LYS A 80 -13.08 -7.59 1.33
CA LYS A 80 -14.46 -7.92 1.66
C LYS A 80 -14.54 -9.28 2.30
N VAL A 81 -15.01 -9.30 3.54
CA VAL A 81 -15.04 -10.48 4.39
C VAL A 81 -16.43 -10.71 4.96
N THR A 82 -16.89 -11.96 4.90
CA THR A 82 -18.08 -12.41 5.61
C THR A 82 -17.66 -13.23 6.82
N PHE A 83 -18.11 -12.85 8.00
CA PHE A 83 -17.90 -13.58 9.24
C PHE A 83 -18.89 -14.75 9.40
N LYS A 84 -18.56 -15.72 10.24
CA LYS A 84 -19.42 -16.87 10.58
C LYS A 84 -20.73 -16.47 11.26
N SER A 85 -20.79 -15.26 11.84
CA SER A 85 -22.04 -14.66 12.32
C SER A 85 -23.02 -14.31 11.18
N GLY A 86 -22.53 -14.22 9.94
CA GLY A 86 -23.24 -13.68 8.79
C GLY A 86 -23.00 -12.18 8.57
N ASP A 87 -22.23 -11.52 9.44
CA ASP A 87 -21.89 -10.10 9.27
C ASP A 87 -20.89 -9.93 8.13
N LEU A 88 -21.14 -8.90 7.31
CA LEU A 88 -20.27 -8.50 6.21
C LEU A 88 -19.48 -7.25 6.62
N VAL A 89 -18.17 -7.26 6.39
CA VAL A 89 -17.31 -6.09 6.56
C VAL A 89 -16.51 -5.85 5.28
N GLU A 90 -16.47 -4.59 4.88
CA GLU A 90 -15.73 -4.10 3.73
C GLU A 90 -14.71 -3.07 4.21
N PHE A 91 -13.45 -3.29 3.87
CA PHE A 91 -12.36 -2.33 4.07
C PHE A 91 -11.94 -1.83 2.69
N ASN A 92 -12.05 -0.52 2.52
CA ASN A 92 -11.53 0.16 1.35
C ASN A 92 -10.65 1.32 1.82
N ASP A 93 -9.34 1.18 1.65
CA ASP A 93 -8.39 2.25 1.96
C ASP A 93 -7.72 2.75 0.68
N ILE A 94 -7.52 4.07 0.61
CA ILE A 94 -6.93 4.74 -0.54
C ILE A 94 -5.83 5.66 -0.04
N LEU A 95 -4.60 5.32 -0.38
CA LEU A 95 -3.45 6.16 -0.09
C LEU A 95 -2.96 6.80 -1.39
N ILE A 96 -2.74 8.11 -1.37
CA ILE A 96 -2.24 8.87 -2.52
C ILE A 96 -1.03 9.69 -2.08
N PHE A 97 0.08 9.48 -2.79
CA PHE A 97 1.31 10.21 -2.58
C PHE A 97 1.41 11.37 -3.58
N LYS A 98 1.92 12.49 -3.10
CA LYS A 98 2.22 13.69 -3.88
C LYS A 98 3.56 14.26 -3.42
N ASN A 99 4.16 15.11 -4.25
CA ASN A 99 5.39 15.83 -3.90
C ASN A 99 6.54 14.86 -3.52
N ILE A 100 6.59 13.68 -4.17
CA ILE A 100 7.61 12.66 -3.92
C ILE A 100 8.98 13.23 -4.28
N ASN A 101 9.94 13.14 -3.37
CA ASN A 101 11.28 13.75 -3.47
C ASN A 101 11.33 15.29 -3.43
N GLU A 102 10.24 15.96 -3.05
CA GLU A 102 10.26 17.40 -2.78
C GLU A 102 10.62 17.66 -1.31
N VAL A 103 11.53 18.60 -1.09
CA VAL A 103 11.84 19.10 0.26
C VAL A 103 10.58 19.71 0.86
N GLN A 104 10.22 19.26 2.07
CA GLN A 104 9.10 19.81 2.83
C GLN A 104 9.64 20.69 3.94
N ASP A 105 9.11 21.91 4.05
CA ASP A 105 9.31 22.75 5.23
C ASP A 105 8.30 22.31 6.30
N ILE A 106 8.78 21.54 7.28
CA ILE A 106 7.96 21.10 8.41
C ILE A 106 8.20 22.07 9.56
N GLU A 107 7.20 22.90 9.84
CA GLU A 107 7.19 23.74 11.04
C GLU A 107 6.92 22.85 12.26
N LEU A 108 7.83 22.88 13.23
CA LEU A 108 7.58 22.23 14.52
C LEU A 108 6.56 23.07 15.30
N PRO A 109 5.57 22.44 15.96
CA PRO A 109 4.68 23.18 16.85
C PRO A 109 5.47 23.84 17.98
N GLU A 110 5.05 25.01 18.46
CA GLU A 110 5.75 25.78 19.51
C GLU A 110 6.06 24.93 20.77
N GLU A 111 5.22 23.94 21.05
CA GLU A 111 5.35 23.00 22.18
C GLU A 111 6.56 22.06 22.05
N ALA A 112 7.07 21.84 20.83
CA ALA A 112 8.24 21.00 20.55
C ALA A 112 9.57 21.68 20.90
N GLU A 113 9.59 22.99 21.18
CA GLU A 113 10.82 23.68 21.64
C GLU A 113 11.35 23.12 22.97
N ASN A 114 10.50 22.46 23.76
CA ASN A 114 10.88 21.80 25.01
C ASN A 114 11.11 20.28 24.88
N ALA A 115 11.05 19.74 23.66
CA ALA A 115 11.28 18.32 23.44
C ALA A 115 12.76 18.00 23.67
N ILE A 116 13.03 17.06 24.59
CA ILE A 116 14.38 16.57 24.85
C ILE A 116 14.81 15.67 23.69
N ASP A 117 15.91 16.01 23.04
CA ASP A 117 16.54 15.17 22.03
C ASP A 117 17.16 13.92 22.69
N MET A 118 16.43 12.82 22.63
CA MET A 118 16.80 11.52 23.20
C MET A 118 17.92 10.82 22.41
N SER A 119 18.36 11.34 21.26
CA SER A 119 19.46 10.74 20.48
C SER A 119 20.81 10.78 21.20
N SER A 120 20.94 11.63 22.23
CA SER A 120 22.12 11.75 23.09
C SER A 120 22.16 10.76 24.26
N LEU A 121 21.09 10.00 24.50
CA LEU A 121 20.97 9.04 25.60
C LEU A 121 21.37 7.61 25.22
N TYR A 122 21.87 7.40 23.98
CA TYR A 122 22.44 6.14 23.51
C TYR A 122 23.85 6.33 22.96
#